data_AF-I1C8U7-F1
#
_entry.id   AF-I1C8U7-F1
#
_cell.length_a   1.000
_cell.length_b   1.000
_cell.length_c   1.000
_cell.angle_alpha   90.00
_cell.angle_beta   90.00
_cell.angle_gamma   90.00
#
_symmetry.space_group_name_H-M   'P 1'
#
loop_
_entity.id
_entity.type
_entity.pdbx_description
1 polymer ?
#
loop_
_entity_poly.entity_id
_entity_poly.type
_entity_poly.pdbx_seq_one_letter_code
_entity_poly.pdbx_strand_id
1 'polypeptide(L)'
;MPQATKRKRSSSESFKEVRQKIRALEASLSDKSNLNNIVEVFKYAKSDNPQIVHAAIHSLNRSFTSFLMKGDLQKVKNTDQPSAKDKVQIWLRGQYIDFLVHVRSLLSSDEPGLQLPALNILMNNIKSESENVMNLNGSYHFANNVYGPIVKAIISNANFNDHLRKELVDKYLNIYDDLRHYFFKDAAEIMEHAYEIKERTTEIKQQKKKIKLSGNEEKPENLSLMASNVLSILENINTMPTEVSEIDEFWTVNPGQYESKNEKVKTEDEELLGDEGLLSDTEEPEEDVTNKQKKKTHPLLQLGVHRRGFSECWLKLLKLPLTEEMYRKVLLILHKRILPHMSEPKLLMDFLTDSYNIGGAVSLLALNGLFTLITEHNL
;
A
#
# COMPACT_ATOMS: atom_id res chain seq x y z
N MET A 1 -56.90 -28.72 -32.63
CA MET A 1 -56.27 -27.53 -32.03
C MET A 1 -55.09 -28.00 -31.18
N PRO A 2 -53.84 -27.60 -31.46
CA PRO A 2 -52.68 -28.03 -30.69
C PRO A 2 -52.56 -27.24 -29.38
N GLN A 3 -52.19 -27.95 -28.31
CA GLN A 3 -51.94 -27.42 -26.97
C GLN A 3 -50.72 -26.50 -26.95
N ALA A 4 -50.87 -25.33 -26.33
CA ALA A 4 -49.77 -24.41 -26.04
C ALA A 4 -48.85 -25.00 -24.95
N THR A 5 -47.62 -25.31 -25.34
CA THR A 5 -46.52 -25.70 -24.46
C THR A 5 -46.15 -24.54 -23.53
N LYS A 6 -46.42 -24.71 -22.23
CA LYS A 6 -45.91 -23.82 -21.18
C LYS A 6 -44.37 -23.91 -21.16
N ARG A 7 -43.74 -22.85 -21.66
CA ARG A 7 -42.29 -22.63 -21.58
C ARG A 7 -41.89 -22.56 -20.09
N LYS A 8 -41.16 -23.58 -19.63
CA LYS A 8 -40.61 -23.69 -18.27
C LYS A 8 -39.61 -22.53 -18.08
N ARG A 9 -39.96 -21.54 -17.25
CA ARG A 9 -39.01 -20.51 -16.78
C ARG A 9 -37.90 -21.23 -16.02
N SER A 10 -36.67 -21.15 -16.53
CA SER A 10 -35.47 -21.52 -15.79
C SER A 10 -35.40 -20.67 -14.52
N SER A 11 -35.47 -21.31 -13.36
CA SER A 11 -35.41 -20.69 -12.04
C SER A 11 -34.03 -20.04 -11.84
N SER A 12 -33.95 -18.71 -11.91
CA SER A 12 -32.83 -17.99 -11.31
C SER A 12 -32.85 -18.28 -9.81
N GLU A 13 -31.82 -18.94 -9.27
CA GLU A 13 -31.68 -19.13 -7.82
C GLU A 13 -31.85 -17.77 -7.11
N SER A 14 -32.66 -17.73 -6.05
CA SER A 14 -32.90 -16.47 -5.36
C SER A 14 -31.63 -16.02 -4.64
N PHE A 15 -31.30 -14.73 -4.67
CA PHE A 15 -30.16 -14.17 -3.93
C PHE A 15 -30.15 -14.61 -2.45
N LYS A 16 -31.33 -14.72 -1.84
CA LYS A 16 -31.48 -15.17 -0.44
C LYS A 16 -31.01 -16.62 -0.24
N GLU A 17 -31.31 -17.50 -1.18
CA GLU A 17 -30.91 -18.91 -1.15
C GLU A 17 -29.40 -19.04 -1.32
N VAL A 18 -28.82 -18.34 -2.30
CA VAL A 18 -27.36 -18.32 -2.52
C VAL A 18 -26.63 -17.77 -1.29
N ARG A 19 -27.14 -16.70 -0.67
CA ARG A 19 -26.56 -16.15 0.56
C ARG A 19 -26.66 -17.09 1.76
N GLN A 20 -27.70 -17.92 1.84
CA GLN A 20 -27.79 -18.97 2.86
C GLN A 20 -26.81 -20.11 2.58
N LYS A 21 -26.66 -20.53 1.32
CA LYS A 21 -25.65 -21.52 0.92
C LYS A 21 -24.24 -21.06 1.26
N ILE A 22 -23.88 -19.81 0.95
CA ILE A 22 -22.56 -19.24 1.30
C ILE A 22 -22.31 -19.30 2.81
N ARG A 23 -23.31 -18.96 3.64
CA ARG A 23 -23.19 -19.03 5.11
C ARG A 23 -23.10 -20.48 5.63
N ALA A 24 -23.80 -21.42 5.02
CA ALA A 24 -23.70 -22.83 5.39
C ALA A 24 -22.31 -23.39 5.04
N LEU A 25 -21.79 -23.05 3.85
CA LEU A 25 -20.43 -23.39 3.44
C LEU A 25 -19.41 -22.76 4.38
N GLU A 26 -19.58 -21.49 4.78
CA GLU A 26 -18.73 -20.84 5.77
C GLU A 26 -18.71 -21.58 7.11
N ALA A 27 -19.88 -21.94 7.66
CA ALA A 27 -19.97 -22.63 8.95
C ALA A 27 -19.21 -23.97 8.92
N SER A 28 -19.30 -24.68 7.80
CA SER A 28 -18.61 -25.96 7.61
C SER A 28 -17.08 -25.85 7.49
N LEU A 29 -16.53 -24.66 7.21
CA LEU A 29 -15.08 -24.41 7.17
C LEU A 29 -14.41 -24.39 8.55
N SER A 30 -15.20 -24.45 9.63
CA SER A 30 -14.67 -24.69 10.97
C SER A 30 -13.97 -26.05 11.08
N ASP A 31 -14.43 -27.03 10.30
CA ASP A 31 -13.85 -28.37 10.22
C ASP A 31 -12.75 -28.43 9.15
N LYS A 32 -11.54 -28.84 9.55
CA LYS A 32 -10.37 -28.95 8.64
C LYS A 32 -10.56 -29.97 7.51
N SER A 33 -11.59 -30.81 7.55
CA SER A 33 -11.95 -31.75 6.48
C SER A 33 -12.68 -31.09 5.30
N ASN A 34 -13.30 -29.92 5.51
CA ASN A 34 -14.19 -29.29 4.54
C ASN A 34 -13.54 -28.13 3.78
N LEU A 35 -12.21 -28.07 3.71
CA LEU A 35 -11.46 -26.97 3.07
C LEU A 35 -11.81 -26.77 1.59
N ASN A 36 -12.30 -27.80 0.90
CA ASN A 36 -12.78 -27.70 -0.48
C ASN A 36 -13.93 -26.69 -0.64
N ASN A 37 -14.67 -26.39 0.43
CA ASN A 37 -15.76 -25.42 0.40
C ASN A 37 -15.24 -23.99 0.16
N ILE A 38 -13.94 -23.71 0.40
CA ILE A 38 -13.31 -22.44 0.01
C ILE A 38 -13.41 -22.23 -1.50
N VAL A 39 -13.15 -23.28 -2.28
CA VAL A 39 -13.20 -23.21 -3.75
C VAL A 39 -14.63 -22.96 -4.23
N GLU A 40 -15.62 -23.54 -3.56
CA GLU A 40 -17.04 -23.30 -3.87
C GLU A 40 -17.45 -21.87 -3.54
N VAL A 41 -17.09 -21.35 -2.36
CA VAL A 41 -17.36 -19.95 -2.01
C VAL A 41 -16.64 -18.99 -2.98
N PHE A 42 -15.43 -19.35 -3.42
CA PHE A 42 -14.67 -18.56 -4.39
C PHE A 42 -15.33 -18.51 -5.77
N LYS A 43 -16.05 -19.57 -6.19
CA LYS A 43 -16.86 -19.53 -7.42
C LYS A 43 -17.97 -18.47 -7.32
N TYR A 44 -18.62 -18.34 -6.16
CA TYR A 44 -19.63 -17.28 -5.95
C TYR A 44 -19.01 -15.88 -5.95
N ALA A 45 -17.76 -15.73 -5.52
CA ALA A 45 -17.03 -14.46 -5.58
C ALA A 45 -16.73 -13.99 -7.02
N LYS A 46 -16.78 -14.90 -8.01
CA LYS A 46 -16.60 -14.61 -9.45
C LYS A 46 -17.91 -14.53 -10.23
N SER A 47 -19.05 -14.47 -9.54
CA SER A 47 -20.36 -14.37 -10.18
C SER A 47 -20.65 -12.98 -10.72
N ASP A 48 -21.58 -12.88 -11.67
CA ASP A 48 -21.97 -11.59 -12.28
C ASP A 48 -22.83 -10.72 -11.36
N ASN A 49 -23.34 -11.26 -10.24
CA ASN A 49 -24.22 -10.54 -9.34
C ASN A 49 -23.43 -9.87 -8.21
N PRO A 50 -23.41 -8.53 -8.15
CA PRO A 50 -22.77 -7.74 -7.10
C PRO A 50 -23.03 -8.21 -5.67
N GLN A 51 -24.28 -8.53 -5.35
CA GLN A 51 -24.68 -8.86 -4.00
C GLN A 51 -24.14 -10.23 -3.60
N ILE A 52 -24.04 -11.16 -4.55
CA ILE A 52 -23.46 -12.50 -4.35
C ILE A 52 -21.95 -12.36 -4.15
N VAL A 53 -21.29 -11.57 -5.01
CA VAL A 53 -19.85 -11.26 -4.88
C VAL A 53 -19.56 -10.66 -3.50
N HIS A 54 -20.30 -9.63 -3.11
CA HIS A 54 -20.18 -8.99 -1.80
C HIS A 54 -20.32 -10.00 -0.65
N ALA A 55 -21.34 -10.85 -0.68
CA ALA A 55 -21.53 -11.86 0.35
C ALA A 55 -20.37 -12.89 0.40
N ALA A 56 -19.89 -13.32 -0.77
CA ALA A 56 -18.83 -14.30 -0.89
C ALA A 56 -17.48 -13.76 -0.41
N ILE A 57 -17.09 -12.54 -0.81
CA ILE A 57 -15.80 -11.95 -0.38
C ILE A 57 -15.74 -11.73 1.13
N HIS A 58 -16.84 -11.32 1.76
CA HIS A 58 -16.89 -11.17 3.22
C HIS A 58 -16.88 -12.50 3.98
N SER A 59 -17.47 -13.55 3.40
CA SER A 59 -17.42 -14.91 3.94
C SER A 59 -16.00 -15.48 3.87
N LEU A 60 -15.33 -15.32 2.74
CA LEU A 60 -13.95 -15.74 2.55
C LEU A 60 -13.01 -14.97 3.45
N ASN A 61 -13.16 -13.65 3.55
CA ASN A 61 -12.33 -12.83 4.43
C ASN A 61 -12.40 -13.31 5.89
N ARG A 62 -13.61 -13.53 6.43
CA ARG A 62 -13.78 -14.03 7.80
C ARG A 62 -13.11 -15.40 8.01
N SER A 63 -13.26 -16.30 7.03
CA SER A 63 -12.63 -17.62 7.07
C SER A 63 -11.11 -17.53 7.06
N PHE A 64 -10.53 -16.74 6.14
CA PHE A 64 -9.09 -16.55 6.03
C PHE A 64 -8.50 -15.81 7.24
N THR A 65 -9.17 -14.80 7.78
CA THR A 65 -8.74 -14.15 9.04
C THR A 65 -8.70 -15.17 10.19
N SER A 66 -9.68 -16.08 10.28
CA SER A 66 -9.63 -17.15 11.29
C SER A 66 -8.46 -18.11 11.08
N PHE A 67 -8.17 -18.51 9.84
CA PHE A 67 -7.00 -19.35 9.53
C PHE A 67 -5.67 -18.64 9.81
N LEU A 68 -5.62 -17.33 9.57
CA LEU A 68 -4.46 -16.48 9.86
C LEU A 68 -4.16 -16.46 11.35
N MET A 69 -5.18 -16.21 12.18
CA MET A 69 -5.06 -16.19 13.66
C MET A 69 -4.68 -17.55 14.24
N LYS A 70 -5.07 -18.66 13.59
CA LYS A 70 -4.68 -20.03 13.98
C LYS A 70 -3.25 -20.40 13.55
N GLY A 71 -2.59 -19.56 12.75
CA GLY A 71 -1.26 -19.86 12.19
C GLY A 71 -1.28 -20.84 11.00
N ASP A 72 -2.45 -21.25 10.52
CA ASP A 72 -2.61 -22.20 9.41
C ASP A 72 -2.18 -21.60 8.05
N LEU A 73 -1.91 -20.28 7.98
CA LEU A 73 -1.46 -19.56 6.77
C LEU A 73 0.04 -19.18 6.77
N GLN A 74 0.80 -19.61 7.79
CA GLN A 74 2.24 -19.30 7.85
C GLN A 74 3.00 -19.88 6.66
N LYS A 75 4.11 -19.23 6.27
CA LYS A 75 5.00 -19.77 5.23
C LYS A 75 5.67 -21.02 5.77
N VAL A 76 5.45 -22.16 5.11
CA VAL A 76 6.19 -23.40 5.40
C VAL A 76 7.62 -23.22 4.88
N LYS A 77 8.62 -23.58 5.68
CA LYS A 77 10.03 -23.59 5.24
C LYS A 77 10.19 -24.64 4.13
N ASN A 78 10.85 -24.28 3.03
CA ASN A 78 11.13 -25.22 1.94
C ASN A 78 11.88 -26.43 2.50
N THR A 79 11.17 -27.55 2.57
CA THR A 79 11.70 -28.84 3.01
C THR A 79 11.58 -29.78 1.81
N ASP A 80 12.62 -30.56 1.54
CA ASP A 80 12.70 -31.40 0.33
C ASP A 80 11.59 -32.46 0.25
N GLN A 81 10.92 -32.76 1.38
CA GLN A 81 9.70 -33.57 1.44
C GLN A 81 8.63 -32.89 2.32
N PRO A 82 7.65 -32.17 1.73
CA PRO A 82 6.56 -31.58 2.51
C PRO A 82 5.62 -32.67 3.03
N SER A 83 5.34 -32.62 4.33
CA SER A 83 4.34 -33.47 4.99
C SER A 83 2.95 -33.26 4.38
N ALA A 84 2.02 -34.21 4.59
CA ALA A 84 0.62 -34.04 4.19
C ALA A 84 0.02 -32.73 4.76
N LYS A 85 0.41 -32.37 5.98
CA LYS A 85 0.03 -31.10 6.62
C LYS A 85 0.59 -29.88 5.88
N ASP A 86 1.86 -29.94 5.47
CA ASP A 86 2.55 -28.87 4.75
C ASP A 86 1.93 -28.64 3.37
N LYS A 87 1.56 -29.72 2.67
CA LYS A 87 0.86 -29.63 1.37
C LYS A 87 -0.49 -28.91 1.51
N VAL A 88 -1.26 -29.22 2.55
CA VAL A 88 -2.54 -28.54 2.84
C VAL A 88 -2.31 -27.07 3.14
N GLN A 89 -1.28 -26.73 3.91
CA GLN A 89 -0.94 -25.35 4.26
C GLN A 89 -0.46 -24.54 3.04
N ILE A 90 0.38 -25.12 2.18
CA ILE A 90 0.82 -24.51 0.92
C ILE A 90 -0.39 -24.25 0.02
N TRP A 91 -1.28 -25.23 -0.12
CA TRP A 91 -2.51 -25.09 -0.90
C TRP A 91 -3.42 -23.98 -0.33
N LEU A 92 -3.65 -23.98 0.99
CA LEU A 92 -4.50 -22.99 1.66
C LEU A 92 -3.94 -21.57 1.51
N ARG A 93 -2.62 -21.42 1.62
CA ARG A 93 -1.93 -20.16 1.35
C ARG A 93 -2.07 -19.73 -0.11
N GLY A 94 -2.01 -20.66 -1.06
CA GLY A 94 -2.30 -20.41 -2.47
C GLY A 94 -3.71 -19.85 -2.67
N GLN A 95 -4.72 -20.49 -2.06
CA GLN A 95 -6.10 -20.02 -2.12
C GLN A 95 -6.27 -18.62 -1.50
N TYR A 96 -5.55 -18.32 -0.42
CA TYR A 96 -5.56 -17.00 0.20
C TYR A 96 -4.95 -15.93 -0.72
N ILE A 97 -3.82 -16.23 -1.38
CA ILE A 97 -3.21 -15.31 -2.36
C ILE A 97 -4.16 -15.08 -3.54
N ASP A 98 -4.75 -16.15 -4.10
CA ASP A 98 -5.74 -16.05 -5.18
C ASP A 98 -6.95 -15.20 -4.77
N PHE A 99 -7.40 -15.34 -3.52
CA PHE A 99 -8.44 -14.50 -2.93
C PHE A 99 -8.03 -13.02 -2.89
N LEU A 100 -6.84 -12.69 -2.37
CA LEU A 100 -6.35 -11.32 -2.34
C LEU A 100 -6.21 -10.71 -3.74
N VAL A 101 -5.74 -11.50 -4.71
CA VAL A 101 -5.66 -11.08 -6.12
C VAL A 101 -7.04 -10.74 -6.67
N HIS A 102 -8.05 -11.57 -6.36
CA HIS A 102 -9.44 -11.33 -6.76
C HIS A 102 -10.06 -10.11 -6.08
N VAL A 103 -9.91 -9.97 -4.76
CA VAL A 103 -10.44 -8.77 -4.07
C VAL A 103 -9.77 -7.50 -4.58
N ARG A 104 -8.47 -7.56 -4.90
CA ARG A 104 -7.75 -6.43 -5.50
C ARG A 104 -8.28 -6.07 -6.89
N SER A 105 -8.66 -7.04 -7.73
CA SER A 105 -9.25 -6.73 -9.03
C SER A 105 -10.62 -6.06 -8.92
N LEU A 106 -11.35 -6.29 -7.83
CA LEU A 106 -12.61 -5.59 -7.53
C LEU A 106 -12.41 -4.10 -7.26
N LEU A 107 -11.20 -3.61 -6.96
CA LEU A 107 -10.96 -2.15 -6.87
C LEU A 107 -11.19 -1.43 -8.21
N SER A 108 -11.03 -2.14 -9.32
CA SER A 108 -11.27 -1.65 -10.68
C SER A 108 -12.63 -2.05 -11.24
N SER A 109 -13.54 -2.60 -10.41
CA SER A 109 -14.87 -3.00 -10.89
C SER A 109 -15.66 -1.80 -11.42
N ASP A 110 -16.44 -2.01 -12.47
CA ASP A 110 -17.35 -1.00 -13.01
C ASP A 110 -18.46 -0.64 -12.02
N GLU A 111 -18.74 -1.52 -11.06
CA GLU A 111 -19.69 -1.28 -9.99
C GLU A 111 -19.01 -0.62 -8.77
N PRO A 112 -19.35 0.63 -8.41
CA PRO A 112 -18.77 1.32 -7.26
C PRO A 112 -19.07 0.63 -5.92
N GLY A 113 -20.20 -0.09 -5.83
CA GLY A 113 -20.66 -0.77 -4.62
C GLY A 113 -19.72 -1.87 -4.12
N LEU A 114 -18.89 -2.44 -4.99
CA LEU A 114 -17.91 -3.48 -4.63
C LEU A 114 -16.53 -2.91 -4.28
N GLN A 115 -16.18 -1.72 -4.77
CA GLN A 115 -14.86 -1.14 -4.57
C GLN A 115 -14.59 -0.82 -3.10
N LEU A 116 -15.56 -0.25 -2.37
CA LEU A 116 -15.39 0.09 -0.95
C LEU A 116 -15.29 -1.15 -0.03
N PRO A 117 -16.16 -2.17 -0.16
CA PRO A 117 -15.97 -3.44 0.55
C PRO A 117 -14.62 -4.09 0.25
N ALA A 118 -14.19 -4.06 -1.02
CA ALA A 118 -12.89 -4.59 -1.42
C ALA A 118 -11.73 -3.85 -0.73
N LEU A 119 -11.72 -2.52 -0.74
CA LEU A 119 -10.72 -1.72 -0.05
C LEU A 119 -10.68 -2.02 1.46
N ASN A 120 -11.84 -2.04 2.12
CA ASN A 120 -11.93 -2.32 3.56
C ASN A 120 -11.41 -3.72 3.91
N ILE A 121 -11.75 -4.73 3.10
CA ILE A 121 -11.21 -6.09 3.26
C ILE A 121 -9.69 -6.08 3.12
N LEU A 122 -9.15 -5.45 2.09
CA LEU A 122 -7.71 -5.39 1.85
C LEU A 122 -6.95 -4.68 2.97
N MET A 123 -7.48 -3.55 3.48
CA MET A 123 -6.91 -2.82 4.62
C MET A 123 -6.89 -3.66 5.91
N ASN A 124 -7.96 -4.42 6.17
CA ASN A 124 -8.01 -5.34 7.32
C ASN A 124 -7.03 -6.51 7.17
N ASN A 125 -6.80 -7.00 5.95
CA ASN A 125 -5.81 -8.05 5.69
C ASN A 125 -4.37 -7.55 5.93
N ILE A 126 -4.06 -6.31 5.54
CA ILE A 126 -2.75 -5.70 5.85
C ILE A 126 -2.52 -5.65 7.36
N LYS A 127 -3.52 -5.20 8.12
CA LYS A 127 -3.47 -5.16 9.58
C LYS A 127 -3.25 -6.55 10.17
N SER A 128 -4.09 -7.51 9.78
CA SER A 128 -4.02 -8.88 10.28
C SER A 128 -2.69 -9.57 9.95
N GLU A 129 -2.19 -9.42 8.73
CA GLU A 129 -0.89 -9.99 8.32
C GLU A 129 0.28 -9.35 9.06
N SER A 130 0.27 -8.02 9.18
CA SER A 130 1.32 -7.28 9.89
C SER A 130 1.37 -7.72 11.35
N GLU A 131 0.24 -7.70 12.07
CA GLU A 131 0.14 -8.12 13.47
C GLU A 131 0.56 -9.58 13.68
N ASN A 132 0.13 -10.49 12.80
CA ASN A 132 0.49 -11.89 12.94
C ASN A 132 1.99 -12.15 12.76
N VAL A 133 2.62 -11.55 11.74
CA VAL A 133 4.08 -11.67 11.56
C VAL A 133 4.83 -11.02 12.72
N MET A 134 4.34 -9.89 13.21
CA MET A 134 4.92 -9.21 14.38
C MET A 134 4.83 -10.07 15.65
N ASN A 135 3.70 -10.72 15.90
CA ASN A 135 3.51 -11.62 17.04
C ASN A 135 4.41 -12.86 16.97
N LEU A 136 4.78 -13.30 15.77
CA LEU A 136 5.67 -14.45 15.58
C LEU A 136 7.16 -14.07 15.67
N ASN A 137 7.55 -12.94 15.09
CA ASN A 137 8.94 -12.53 14.95
C ASN A 137 9.42 -11.59 16.06
N GLY A 138 8.53 -11.05 16.89
CA GLY A 138 8.87 -10.13 17.98
C GLY A 138 9.42 -8.77 17.53
N SER A 139 9.33 -8.43 16.24
CA SER A 139 9.82 -7.18 15.67
C SER A 139 8.76 -6.54 14.77
N TYR A 140 8.82 -5.22 14.63
CA TYR A 140 7.90 -4.48 13.75
C TYR A 140 7.95 -5.01 12.32
N HIS A 141 6.79 -5.27 11.73
CA HIS A 141 6.65 -5.72 10.37
C HIS A 141 5.40 -5.12 9.74
N PHE A 142 5.58 -4.47 8.60
CA PHE A 142 4.49 -4.03 7.76
C PHE A 142 4.35 -4.96 6.55
N ALA A 143 3.15 -5.45 6.30
CA ALA A 143 2.84 -6.37 5.19
C ALA A 143 2.83 -5.67 3.81
N ASN A 144 3.98 -5.09 3.41
CA ASN A 144 4.11 -4.34 2.16
C ASN A 144 3.93 -5.21 0.92
N ASN A 145 4.15 -6.52 1.05
CA ASN A 145 3.85 -7.51 0.01
C ASN A 145 2.36 -7.56 -0.35
N VAL A 146 1.48 -7.11 0.54
CA VAL A 146 0.04 -6.94 0.29
C VAL A 146 -0.26 -5.51 -0.10
N TYR A 147 0.29 -4.52 0.62
CA TYR A 147 0.01 -3.10 0.40
C TYR A 147 0.50 -2.56 -0.95
N GLY A 148 1.75 -2.83 -1.34
CA GLY A 148 2.31 -2.33 -2.61
C GLY A 148 1.48 -2.73 -3.84
N PRO A 149 1.05 -4.00 -3.99
CA PRO A 149 0.13 -4.37 -5.05
C PRO A 149 -1.22 -3.63 -5.02
N ILE A 150 -1.74 -3.29 -3.83
CA ILE A 150 -2.96 -2.48 -3.68
C ILE A 150 -2.72 -1.07 -4.17
N VAL A 151 -1.61 -0.44 -3.77
CA VAL A 151 -1.19 0.88 -4.28
C VAL A 151 -1.11 0.85 -5.81
N LYS A 152 -0.45 -0.16 -6.39
CA LYS A 152 -0.39 -0.35 -7.84
C LYS A 152 -1.79 -0.43 -8.48
N ALA A 153 -2.67 -1.24 -7.91
CA ALA A 153 -4.02 -1.40 -8.43
C ALA A 153 -4.82 -0.08 -8.38
N ILE A 154 -4.65 0.72 -7.33
CA ILE A 154 -5.32 2.02 -7.18
C ILE A 154 -4.79 3.03 -8.20
N ILE A 155 -3.46 3.22 -8.28
CA ILE A 155 -2.89 4.25 -9.14
C ILE A 155 -3.05 3.92 -10.63
N SER A 156 -3.10 2.64 -11.00
CA SER A 156 -3.37 2.19 -12.38
C SER A 156 -4.87 2.00 -12.68
N ASN A 157 -5.77 2.36 -11.76
CA ASN A 157 -7.19 2.10 -11.90
C ASN A 157 -7.86 3.03 -12.92
N ALA A 158 -8.51 2.46 -13.94
CA ALA A 158 -9.30 3.23 -14.90
C ALA A 158 -10.63 3.72 -14.33
N ASN A 159 -11.18 3.00 -13.35
CA ASN A 159 -12.48 3.28 -12.71
C ASN A 159 -12.31 3.89 -11.30
N PHE A 160 -11.26 4.69 -11.11
CA PHE A 160 -10.98 5.34 -9.84
C PHE A 160 -11.98 6.46 -9.57
N ASN A 161 -13.01 6.17 -8.78
CA ASN A 161 -14.08 7.13 -8.49
C ASN A 161 -13.79 7.97 -7.23
N ASP A 162 -14.51 9.08 -7.12
CA ASP A 162 -14.38 10.02 -6.00
C ASP A 162 -14.68 9.40 -4.63
N HIS A 163 -15.59 8.42 -4.56
CA HIS A 163 -15.97 7.76 -3.31
C HIS A 163 -14.83 6.89 -2.78
N LEU A 164 -14.21 6.09 -3.66
CA LEU A 164 -13.05 5.26 -3.33
C LEU A 164 -11.86 6.12 -2.94
N ARG A 165 -11.61 7.22 -3.67
CA ARG A 165 -10.58 8.20 -3.31
C ARG A 165 -10.82 8.77 -1.93
N LYS A 166 -12.05 9.22 -1.65
CA LYS A 166 -12.41 9.82 -0.36
C LYS A 166 -12.23 8.83 0.78
N GLU A 167 -12.70 7.60 0.62
CA GLU A 167 -12.49 6.55 1.63
C GLU A 167 -10.99 6.29 1.84
N LEU A 168 -10.19 6.17 0.77
CA LEU A 168 -8.74 5.96 0.88
C LEU A 168 -8.04 7.13 1.59
N VAL A 169 -8.34 8.35 1.20
CA VAL A 169 -7.63 9.53 1.69
C VAL A 169 -8.11 9.93 3.09
N ASP A 170 -9.40 10.13 3.28
CA ASP A 170 -9.95 10.69 4.52
C ASP A 170 -9.89 9.70 5.68
N LYS A 171 -10.13 8.40 5.43
CA LYS A 171 -10.17 7.37 6.48
C LYS A 171 -8.83 6.71 6.72
N TYR A 172 -7.94 6.69 5.73
CA TYR A 172 -6.65 5.99 5.85
C TYR A 172 -5.47 6.92 5.76
N LEU A 173 -5.19 7.53 4.59
CA LEU A 173 -3.94 8.27 4.39
C LEU A 173 -3.84 9.54 5.25
N ASN A 174 -4.94 10.21 5.57
CA ASN A 174 -4.93 11.39 6.44
C ASN A 174 -4.89 11.05 7.94
N ILE A 175 -5.18 9.80 8.31
CA ILE A 175 -5.25 9.38 9.72
C ILE A 175 -3.97 8.64 10.13
N TYR A 176 -3.47 7.72 9.30
CA TYR A 176 -2.40 6.81 9.70
C TYR A 176 -1.08 7.09 8.97
N ASP A 177 -0.01 7.30 9.74
CA ASP A 177 1.30 7.69 9.23
C ASP A 177 2.06 6.53 8.57
N ASP A 178 1.87 5.29 9.04
CA ASP A 178 2.44 4.11 8.39
C ASP A 178 1.90 3.96 6.96
N LEU A 179 0.58 3.96 6.80
CA LEU A 179 -0.06 3.86 5.49
C LEU A 179 0.38 5.01 4.57
N ARG A 180 0.43 6.24 5.09
CA ARG A 180 0.87 7.41 4.31
C ARG A 180 2.32 7.26 3.84
N HIS A 181 3.22 6.85 4.72
CA HIS A 181 4.64 6.65 4.39
C HIS A 181 4.82 5.58 3.32
N TYR A 182 4.24 4.39 3.53
CA TYR A 182 4.35 3.29 2.57
C TYR A 182 3.66 3.63 1.24
N PHE A 183 2.58 4.42 1.26
CA PHE A 183 1.92 4.87 0.04
C PHE A 183 2.87 5.70 -0.81
N PHE A 184 3.53 6.71 -0.23
CA PHE A 184 4.48 7.56 -0.97
C PHE A 184 5.63 6.75 -1.53
N LYS A 185 6.19 5.85 -0.72
CA LYS A 185 7.28 4.97 -1.13
C LYS A 185 6.87 4.09 -2.31
N ASP A 186 5.79 3.32 -2.17
CA ASP A 186 5.35 2.38 -3.18
C ASP A 186 4.89 3.12 -4.45
N ALA A 187 4.17 4.24 -4.32
CA ALA A 187 3.77 5.05 -5.47
C ALA A 187 4.97 5.58 -6.24
N ALA A 188 6.01 6.08 -5.55
CA ALA A 188 7.24 6.52 -6.18
C ALA A 188 7.95 5.39 -6.94
N GLU A 189 8.11 4.22 -6.31
CA GLU A 189 8.73 3.04 -6.92
C GLU A 189 7.97 2.57 -8.16
N ILE A 190 6.63 2.50 -8.09
CA ILE A 190 5.79 2.06 -9.22
C ILE A 190 5.82 3.09 -10.36
N MET A 191 5.76 4.38 -10.06
CA MET A 191 5.83 5.44 -11.08
C MET A 191 7.17 5.44 -11.80
N GLU A 192 8.29 5.31 -11.08
CA GLU A 192 9.62 5.25 -11.69
C GLU A 192 9.74 4.02 -12.59
N HIS A 193 9.33 2.84 -12.11
CA HIS A 193 9.38 1.62 -12.91
C HIS A 193 8.53 1.72 -14.19
N ALA A 194 7.33 2.31 -14.11
CA ALA A 194 6.48 2.54 -15.27
C ALA A 194 7.11 3.54 -16.26
N TYR A 195 7.79 4.57 -15.75
CA TYR A 195 8.52 5.55 -16.56
C TYR A 195 9.71 4.90 -17.28
N GLU A 196 10.54 4.12 -16.58
CA GLU A 196 11.69 3.43 -17.15
C GLU A 196 11.30 2.43 -18.26
N ILE A 197 10.19 1.69 -18.08
CA ILE A 197 9.67 0.79 -19.12
C ILE A 197 9.35 1.57 -20.39
N LYS A 198 8.74 2.76 -20.25
CA LYS A 198 8.42 3.62 -21.39
C LYS A 198 9.67 4.13 -22.09
N GLU A 199 10.68 4.57 -21.34
CA GLU A 199 11.96 5.04 -21.93
C GLU A 199 12.64 3.92 -22.73
N ARG A 200 12.83 2.74 -22.12
CA ARG A 200 13.41 1.57 -22.81
C ARG A 200 12.61 1.18 -24.05
N THR A 201 11.28 1.21 -23.97
CA THR A 201 10.41 0.92 -25.13
C THR A 201 10.58 1.97 -26.23
N THR A 202 10.77 3.24 -25.88
CA THR A 202 10.98 4.33 -26.83
C THR A 202 12.33 4.22 -27.53
N GLU A 203 13.40 3.91 -26.78
CA GLU A 203 14.74 3.64 -27.32
C GLU A 203 14.75 2.44 -28.27
N ILE A 204 14.12 1.32 -27.89
CA ILE A 204 13.99 0.13 -28.74
C ILE A 204 13.21 0.47 -30.03
N LYS A 205 12.16 1.30 -29.95
CA LYS A 205 11.42 1.76 -31.15
C LYS A 205 12.27 2.63 -32.06
N GLN A 206 13.13 3.50 -31.49
CA GLN A 206 14.07 4.30 -32.27
C GLN A 206 15.13 3.43 -32.96
N GLN A 207 15.61 2.37 -32.30
CA GLN A 207 16.55 1.40 -32.88
C GLN A 207 15.89 0.47 -33.93
N LYS A 208 14.66 -0.01 -33.69
CA LYS A 208 13.89 -0.86 -34.61
C LYS A 208 13.30 -0.12 -35.81
N LYS A 209 13.31 1.23 -35.84
CA LYS A 209 12.96 2.00 -37.04
C LYS A 209 13.89 1.76 -38.24
N LYS A 210 14.98 0.98 -38.08
CA LYS A 210 15.81 0.45 -39.18
C LYS A 210 15.42 -0.95 -39.70
N ILE A 211 14.55 -1.72 -39.03
CA ILE A 211 14.13 -3.04 -39.49
C ILE A 211 12.64 -3.22 -39.17
N LYS A 212 11.78 -3.14 -40.20
CA LYS A 212 10.36 -3.48 -40.09
C LYS A 212 10.22 -4.92 -39.63
N LEU A 213 9.52 -5.17 -38.52
CA LEU A 213 8.54 -6.26 -38.38
C LEU A 213 7.79 -6.17 -37.05
N SER A 214 6.51 -6.51 -37.17
CA SER A 214 5.41 -6.50 -36.21
C SER A 214 5.59 -7.44 -35.02
N GLY A 215 4.88 -7.15 -33.91
CA GLY A 215 4.42 -8.19 -32.99
C GLY A 215 4.16 -7.71 -31.56
N ASN A 216 2.87 -7.75 -31.19
CA ASN A 216 2.26 -7.61 -29.87
C ASN A 216 2.50 -6.31 -29.09
N GLU A 217 1.51 -5.41 -29.21
CA GLU A 217 1.32 -4.25 -28.37
C GLU A 217 0.85 -4.69 -26.97
N GLU A 218 1.78 -4.78 -26.02
CA GLU A 218 1.41 -4.62 -24.61
C GLU A 218 0.84 -3.19 -24.47
N LYS A 219 -0.41 -3.09 -24.02
CA LYS A 219 -1.06 -1.80 -23.77
C LYS A 219 -0.17 -1.03 -22.79
N PRO A 220 0.40 0.12 -23.18
CA PRO A 220 1.19 0.90 -22.24
C PRO A 220 0.29 1.23 -21.06
N GLU A 221 0.71 0.86 -19.84
CA GLU A 221 0.12 1.41 -18.63
C GLU A 221 0.04 2.92 -18.85
N ASN A 222 -1.18 3.47 -18.85
CA ASN A 222 -1.39 4.83 -19.30
C ASN A 222 -0.79 5.77 -18.24
N LEU A 223 0.46 6.19 -18.43
CA LEU A 223 1.18 7.01 -17.46
C LEU A 223 0.42 8.30 -17.12
N SER A 224 -0.38 8.82 -18.06
CA SER A 224 -1.24 9.97 -17.82
C SER A 224 -2.37 9.64 -16.84
N LEU A 225 -2.98 8.45 -16.97
CA LEU A 225 -3.96 7.95 -15.99
C LEU A 225 -3.33 7.78 -14.61
N MET A 226 -2.14 7.18 -14.53
CA MET A 226 -1.42 7.03 -13.27
C MET A 226 -1.13 8.38 -12.63
N ALA A 227 -0.61 9.34 -13.41
CA ALA A 227 -0.35 10.67 -12.91
C ALA A 227 -1.63 11.37 -12.44
N SER A 228 -2.74 11.21 -13.16
CA SER A 228 -4.06 11.76 -12.77
C SER A 228 -4.55 11.19 -11.45
N ASN A 229 -4.50 9.87 -11.28
CA ASN A 229 -4.93 9.19 -10.06
C ASN A 229 -4.05 9.57 -8.85
N VAL A 230 -2.72 9.54 -9.03
CA VAL A 230 -1.78 9.92 -7.97
C VAL A 230 -1.96 11.38 -7.60
N LEU A 231 -2.03 12.30 -8.56
CA LEU A 231 -2.26 13.72 -8.29
C LEU A 231 -3.57 13.93 -7.52
N SER A 232 -4.65 13.26 -7.92
CA SER A 232 -5.93 13.34 -7.23
C SER A 232 -5.85 12.87 -5.77
N ILE A 233 -5.05 11.84 -5.48
CA ILE A 233 -4.80 11.39 -4.10
C ILE A 233 -3.97 12.43 -3.34
N LEU A 234 -2.82 12.85 -3.89
CA LEU A 234 -1.90 13.80 -3.25
C LEU A 234 -2.55 15.16 -2.97
N GLU A 235 -3.41 15.64 -3.87
CA GLU A 235 -4.18 16.89 -3.68
C GLU A 235 -5.06 16.85 -2.43
N ASN A 236 -5.55 15.68 -2.04
CA ASN A 236 -6.45 15.52 -0.90
C ASN A 236 -5.74 15.12 0.39
N ILE A 237 -4.43 14.83 0.35
CA ILE A 237 -3.63 14.62 1.56
C ILE A 237 -3.35 15.97 2.21
N ASN A 238 -3.92 16.22 3.38
CA ASN A 238 -3.83 17.50 4.08
C ASN A 238 -3.12 17.41 5.45
N THR A 239 -2.82 16.22 5.92
CA THR A 239 -2.07 15.96 7.14
C THR A 239 -0.66 15.51 6.77
N MET A 240 0.33 16.38 6.92
CA MET A 240 1.74 16.03 6.81
C MET A 240 2.43 16.39 8.12
N PRO A 241 3.16 15.46 8.75
CA PRO A 241 3.82 15.75 10.01
C PRO A 241 4.85 16.86 9.81
N THR A 242 4.79 17.84 10.69
CA THR A 242 5.73 18.96 10.81
C THR A 242 6.67 18.76 12.00
N GLU A 243 6.21 18.08 13.04
CA GLU A 243 6.95 17.69 14.23
C GLU A 243 6.99 16.17 14.41
N VAL A 244 7.94 15.66 15.22
CA VAL A 244 8.08 14.22 15.49
C VAL A 244 6.94 13.71 16.37
N SER A 245 6.40 14.55 17.25
CA SER A 245 5.27 14.28 18.15
C SER A 245 3.96 14.02 17.40
N GLU A 246 3.81 14.58 16.19
CA GLU A 246 2.62 14.40 15.34
C GLU A 246 2.62 13.04 14.64
N ILE A 247 3.67 12.23 14.78
CA ILE A 247 3.74 10.86 14.25
C ILE A 247 3.31 9.90 15.36
N ASP A 248 2.00 9.75 15.55
CA ASP A 248 1.42 9.03 16.68
C ASP A 248 0.38 7.98 16.30
N GLU A 249 -0.28 8.12 15.15
CA GLU A 249 -1.36 7.24 14.69
C GLU A 249 -0.89 6.22 13.63
N PHE A 250 -1.05 4.93 13.95
CA PHE A 250 -0.61 3.80 13.12
C PHE A 250 -1.76 2.83 12.86
N TRP A 251 -1.99 2.46 11.59
CA TRP A 251 -3.05 1.51 11.24
C TRP A 251 -2.76 0.11 11.76
N THR A 252 -1.48 -0.27 11.69
CA THR A 252 -0.97 -1.56 12.16
C THR A 252 -0.64 -1.47 13.66
N VAL A 253 0.63 -1.53 14.04
CA VAL A 253 1.08 -1.38 15.43
C VAL A 253 2.21 -0.37 15.48
N ASN A 254 2.20 0.51 16.48
CA ASN A 254 3.24 1.52 16.63
C ASN A 254 4.63 0.85 16.84
N PRO A 255 5.64 1.14 15.97
CA PRO A 255 6.99 0.58 16.09
C PRO A 255 7.64 0.80 17.46
N GLY A 256 7.34 1.90 18.15
CA GLY A 256 7.91 2.23 19.47
C GLY A 256 7.53 1.25 20.59
N GLN A 257 6.40 0.53 20.44
CA GLN A 257 5.98 -0.49 21.41
C GLN A 257 6.87 -1.73 21.43
N TYR A 258 7.64 -1.99 20.36
CA TYR A 258 8.53 -3.15 20.25
C TYR A 258 9.98 -2.81 20.53
N GLU A 259 10.40 -1.57 20.27
CA GLU A 259 11.72 -1.09 20.71
C GLU A 259 11.86 -1.23 22.23
N SER A 260 10.80 -0.89 22.98
CA SER A 260 10.76 -0.99 24.45
C SER A 260 10.68 -2.43 24.99
N LYS A 261 10.08 -3.38 24.26
CA LYS A 261 10.05 -4.81 24.66
C LYS A 261 11.43 -5.48 24.50
N ASN A 262 12.16 -5.14 23.45
CA ASN A 262 13.53 -5.65 23.26
C ASN A 262 14.51 -5.07 24.29
N GLU A 263 14.22 -3.88 24.86
CA GLU A 263 15.01 -3.33 25.96
C GLU A 263 14.83 -4.13 27.27
N LYS A 264 13.60 -4.54 27.62
CA LYS A 264 13.34 -5.34 28.84
C LYS A 264 14.02 -6.71 28.82
N VAL A 265 14.01 -7.39 27.68
CA VAL A 265 14.67 -8.71 27.54
C VAL A 265 16.19 -8.59 27.69
N LYS A 266 16.79 -7.50 27.21
CA LYS A 266 18.23 -7.27 27.40
C LYS A 266 18.62 -6.90 28.83
N THR A 267 17.74 -6.21 29.56
CA THR A 267 18.03 -5.82 30.95
C THR A 267 17.93 -7.02 31.89
N GLU A 268 16.97 -7.92 31.69
CA GLU A 268 16.82 -9.14 32.50
C GLU A 268 18.00 -10.13 32.32
N ASP A 269 18.60 -10.21 31.12
CA ASP A 269 19.78 -11.05 30.86
C ASP A 269 21.09 -10.43 31.39
N GLU A 270 21.19 -9.09 31.48
CA GLU A 270 22.35 -8.39 32.07
C GLU A 270 22.31 -8.34 33.60
N GLU A 271 21.13 -8.37 34.23
CA GLU A 271 20.98 -8.38 35.70
C GLU A 271 21.36 -9.72 36.34
N LEU A 272 21.57 -10.79 35.55
CA LEU A 272 21.92 -12.13 36.02
C LEU A 272 23.44 -12.42 36.05
N LEU A 273 24.28 -11.48 35.61
CA LEU A 273 25.74 -11.63 35.55
C LEU A 273 26.44 -10.42 36.20
N GLY A 274 26.40 -10.33 37.53
CA GLY A 274 27.11 -9.25 38.20
C GLY A 274 27.05 -9.24 39.73
N ASP A 275 27.43 -10.34 40.38
CA ASP A 275 27.83 -10.29 41.80
C ASP A 275 28.91 -11.34 42.10
N GLU A 276 30.18 -10.96 41.98
CA GLU A 276 31.25 -11.30 42.94
C GLU A 276 32.38 -10.27 42.78
N GLY A 277 32.70 -9.56 43.86
CA GLY A 277 33.41 -8.28 43.82
C GLY A 277 34.94 -8.32 43.95
N LEU A 278 35.52 -7.11 44.03
CA LEU A 278 36.62 -6.75 44.95
C LEU A 278 36.85 -5.23 44.93
N LEU A 279 37.11 -4.68 46.11
CA LEU A 279 37.37 -3.27 46.45
C LEU A 279 38.69 -2.74 45.88
N SER A 280 38.73 -1.44 45.53
CA SER A 280 39.87 -0.53 45.81
C SER A 280 39.53 0.92 45.45
N ASP A 281 39.56 1.79 46.46
CA ASP A 281 39.51 3.25 46.35
C ASP A 281 40.66 3.83 45.52
N THR A 282 40.38 4.86 44.70
CA THR A 282 41.20 6.08 44.55
C THR A 282 40.47 7.10 43.66
N GLU A 283 40.30 8.31 44.18
CA GLU A 283 39.84 9.49 43.44
C GLU A 283 40.99 10.08 42.61
N GLU A 284 40.74 10.37 41.33
CA GLU A 284 41.02 11.67 40.68
C GLU A 284 40.33 11.72 39.29
N PRO A 285 40.03 12.91 38.75
CA PRO A 285 39.12 13.08 37.63
C PRO A 285 39.88 13.22 36.30
N GLU A 286 39.67 12.29 35.37
CA GLU A 286 40.11 12.47 33.99
C GLU A 286 38.94 12.26 33.01
N GLU A 287 38.91 13.17 32.04
CA GLU A 287 38.00 13.23 30.92
C GLU A 287 37.92 11.88 30.21
N ASP A 288 36.73 11.29 30.10
CA ASP A 288 36.57 10.16 29.22
C ASP A 288 35.32 10.21 28.33
N VAL A 289 35.64 10.17 27.04
CA VAL A 289 34.79 10.24 25.88
C VAL A 289 34.01 8.94 25.78
N THR A 290 32.85 8.86 26.44
CA THR A 290 31.93 7.73 26.23
C THR A 290 30.89 8.08 25.16
N ASN A 291 31.30 7.73 23.95
CA ASN A 291 30.54 7.49 22.73
C ASN A 291 29.13 6.93 23.00
N LYS A 292 28.14 7.81 23.21
CA LYS A 292 26.71 7.44 23.16
C LYS A 292 26.41 7.02 21.72
N GLN A 293 26.46 5.71 21.46
CA GLN A 293 25.89 5.13 20.24
C GLN A 293 24.44 5.64 20.15
N LYS A 294 24.18 6.58 19.23
CA LYS A 294 22.84 7.14 19.01
C LYS A 294 21.91 5.98 18.67
N LYS A 295 21.03 5.61 19.63
CA LYS A 295 19.99 4.60 19.48
C LYS A 295 19.26 4.88 18.17
N LYS A 296 19.30 3.96 17.21
CA LYS A 296 18.61 4.12 15.92
C LYS A 296 17.11 3.95 16.16
N THR A 297 16.40 5.06 16.28
CA THR A 297 14.94 5.08 16.28
C THR A 297 14.41 4.50 14.98
N HIS A 298 13.29 3.78 15.04
CA HIS A 298 12.67 3.18 13.87
C HIS A 298 12.44 4.23 12.76
N PRO A 299 12.70 3.93 11.47
CA PRO A 299 12.57 4.89 10.38
C PRO A 299 11.20 5.59 10.31
N LEU A 300 10.11 4.88 10.64
CA LEU A 300 8.76 5.46 10.64
C LEU A 300 8.54 6.53 11.71
N LEU A 301 9.34 6.55 12.78
CA LEU A 301 9.27 7.58 13.83
C LEU A 301 10.12 8.81 13.49
N GLN A 302 10.82 8.80 12.35
CA GLN A 302 11.69 9.89 11.93
C GLN A 302 10.97 10.79 10.94
N LEU A 303 10.80 12.06 11.31
CA LEU A 303 10.20 13.09 10.45
C LEU A 303 10.90 13.18 9.07
N GLY A 304 12.23 13.06 9.04
CA GLY A 304 13.01 13.11 7.80
C GLY A 304 12.66 12.00 6.80
N VAL A 305 12.22 10.83 7.28
CA VAL A 305 11.83 9.69 6.43
C VAL A 305 10.48 9.96 5.76
N HIS A 306 9.53 10.58 6.47
CA HIS A 306 8.25 11.01 5.90
C HIS A 306 8.42 12.12 4.86
N ARG A 307 9.23 13.14 5.17
CA ARG A 307 9.53 14.23 4.22
C ARG A 307 10.24 13.73 2.97
N ARG A 308 11.18 12.78 3.12
CA ARG A 308 11.86 12.17 1.97
C ARG A 308 10.89 11.38 1.09
N GLY A 309 10.05 10.53 1.68
CA GLY A 309 9.04 9.78 0.93
C GLY A 309 8.09 10.70 0.16
N PHE A 310 7.62 11.77 0.81
CA PHE A 310 6.81 12.80 0.19
C PHE A 310 7.53 13.49 -0.99
N SER A 311 8.78 13.95 -0.78
CA SER A 311 9.60 14.54 -1.83
C SER A 311 9.79 13.62 -3.02
N GLU A 312 10.18 12.36 -2.79
CA GLU A 312 10.41 11.37 -3.84
C GLU A 312 9.14 11.12 -4.64
N CYS A 313 8.00 10.92 -3.97
CA CYS A 313 6.71 10.72 -4.64
C CYS A 313 6.34 11.89 -5.56
N TRP A 314 6.48 13.14 -5.10
CA TRP A 314 6.21 14.32 -5.93
C TRP A 314 7.18 14.45 -7.09
N LEU A 315 8.48 14.22 -6.88
CA LEU A 315 9.48 14.27 -7.95
C LEU A 315 9.21 13.19 -9.02
N LYS A 316 8.83 11.98 -8.62
CA LYS A 316 8.45 10.92 -9.56
C LYS A 316 7.16 11.25 -10.32
N LEU A 317 6.18 11.86 -9.67
CA LEU A 317 4.96 12.34 -10.33
C LEU A 317 5.27 13.41 -11.38
N LEU A 318 6.15 14.36 -11.08
CA LEU A 318 6.54 15.44 -11.99
C LEU A 318 7.29 14.95 -13.24
N LYS A 319 7.94 13.77 -13.19
CA LYS A 319 8.54 13.13 -14.36
C LYS A 319 7.52 12.50 -15.31
N LEU A 320 6.31 12.20 -14.84
CA LEU A 320 5.27 11.61 -15.67
C LEU A 320 4.69 12.63 -16.65
N PRO A 321 4.09 12.19 -17.78
CA PRO A 321 3.41 13.10 -18.70
C PRO A 321 2.15 13.71 -18.07
N LEU A 322 2.29 14.94 -17.56
CA LEU A 322 1.21 15.73 -16.99
C LEU A 322 0.44 16.46 -18.10
N THR A 323 -0.89 16.52 -17.99
CA THR A 323 -1.70 17.40 -18.84
C THR A 323 -1.55 18.86 -18.40
N GLU A 324 -1.89 19.81 -19.28
CA GLU A 324 -1.80 21.25 -18.94
C GLU A 324 -2.65 21.62 -17.71
N GLU A 325 -3.81 20.98 -17.54
CA GLU A 325 -4.66 21.17 -16.36
C GLU A 325 -3.98 20.69 -15.09
N MET A 326 -3.39 19.49 -15.12
CA MET A 326 -2.65 18.93 -13.98
C MET A 326 -1.44 19.81 -13.64
N TYR A 327 -0.71 20.25 -14.65
CA TYR A 327 0.46 21.12 -14.50
C TYR A 327 0.12 22.42 -13.77
N ARG A 328 -0.96 23.09 -14.20
CA ARG A 328 -1.45 24.32 -13.54
C ARG A 328 -1.90 24.07 -12.10
N LYS A 329 -2.59 22.96 -11.83
CA LYS A 329 -3.01 22.59 -10.47
C LYS A 329 -1.81 22.39 -9.55
N VAL A 330 -0.79 21.67 -10.00
CA VAL A 330 0.44 21.45 -9.23
C VAL A 330 1.12 22.77 -8.90
N LEU A 331 1.34 23.66 -9.88
CA LEU A 331 1.96 24.96 -9.64
C LEU A 331 1.17 25.83 -8.66
N LEU A 332 -0.17 25.77 -8.71
CA LEU A 332 -1.05 26.54 -7.81
C LEU A 332 -0.85 26.15 -6.35
N ILE A 333 -0.73 24.85 -6.04
CA ILE A 333 -0.58 24.36 -4.67
C ILE A 333 0.88 24.26 -4.20
N LEU A 334 1.85 24.35 -5.12
CA LEU A 334 3.26 24.08 -4.89
C LEU A 334 3.84 24.83 -3.68
N HIS A 335 3.71 26.16 -3.70
CA HIS A 335 4.33 27.04 -2.71
C HIS A 335 3.81 26.83 -1.28
N LYS A 336 2.50 26.60 -1.11
CA LYS A 336 1.87 26.48 0.21
C LYS A 336 1.76 25.07 0.74
N ARG A 337 1.69 24.05 -0.14
CA ARG A 337 1.38 22.67 0.26
C ARG A 337 2.47 21.66 -0.07
N ILE A 338 3.38 21.98 -0.99
CA ILE A 338 4.42 21.03 -1.41
C ILE A 338 5.77 21.44 -0.84
N LEU A 339 6.23 22.67 -1.11
CA LEU A 339 7.56 23.14 -0.67
C LEU A 339 7.82 22.98 0.84
N PRO A 340 6.88 23.32 1.75
CA PRO A 340 7.16 23.23 3.20
C PRO A 340 7.43 21.81 3.72
N HIS A 341 6.89 20.80 3.04
CA HIS A 341 6.99 19.40 3.44
C HIS A 341 8.08 18.62 2.69
N MET A 342 8.74 19.24 1.70
CA MET A 342 9.84 18.61 0.99
C MET A 342 11.12 18.58 1.83
N SER A 343 11.88 17.48 1.72
CA SER A 343 13.20 17.39 2.35
C SER A 343 14.23 18.30 1.68
N GLU A 344 14.15 18.44 0.36
CA GLU A 344 15.06 19.28 -0.44
C GLU A 344 14.29 20.06 -1.52
N PRO A 345 13.68 21.20 -1.15
CA PRO A 345 12.85 21.99 -2.07
C PRO A 345 13.61 22.53 -3.30
N LYS A 346 14.94 22.69 -3.19
CA LYS A 346 15.82 23.20 -4.25
C LYS A 346 15.80 22.36 -5.53
N LEU A 347 15.46 21.07 -5.44
CA LEU A 347 15.34 20.19 -6.60
C LEU A 347 14.26 20.63 -7.60
N LEU A 348 13.32 21.49 -7.18
CA LEU A 348 12.28 22.04 -8.04
C LEU A 348 12.69 23.34 -8.73
N MET A 349 13.90 23.86 -8.49
CA MET A 349 14.34 25.14 -9.06
C MET A 349 14.37 25.10 -10.59
N ASP A 350 14.99 24.07 -11.17
CA ASP A 350 15.07 23.90 -12.63
C ASP A 350 13.67 23.78 -13.23
N PHE A 351 12.83 22.92 -12.64
CA PHE A 351 11.42 22.74 -13.03
C PHE A 351 10.64 24.06 -13.02
N LEU A 352 10.80 24.87 -11.97
CA LEU A 352 10.10 26.14 -11.83
C LEU A 352 10.64 27.22 -12.77
N THR A 353 11.95 27.23 -13.02
CA THR A 353 12.59 28.14 -13.97
C THR A 353 12.14 27.82 -15.39
N ASP A 354 12.10 26.55 -15.77
CA ASP A 354 11.55 26.10 -17.04
C ASP A 354 10.07 26.46 -17.17
N SER A 355 9.28 26.22 -16.10
CA SER A 355 7.87 26.64 -16.05
C SER A 355 7.68 28.14 -16.24
N TYR A 356 8.58 28.94 -15.67
CA TYR A 356 8.57 30.39 -15.81
C TYR A 356 8.89 30.83 -17.24
N ASN A 357 9.86 30.18 -17.88
CA ASN A 357 10.29 30.47 -19.25
C ASN A 357 9.24 30.11 -20.31
N ILE A 358 8.28 29.22 -20.02
CA ILE A 358 7.14 28.92 -20.91
C ILE A 358 6.27 30.17 -21.16
N GLY A 359 6.14 31.06 -20.18
CA GLY A 359 5.31 32.26 -20.27
C GLY A 359 3.80 32.04 -20.04
N GLY A 360 3.03 33.13 -20.15
CA GLY A 360 1.57 33.10 -20.01
C GLY A 360 1.06 32.87 -18.58
N ALA A 361 -0.01 32.10 -18.42
CA ALA A 361 -0.58 31.82 -17.10
C ALA A 361 0.30 30.87 -16.26
N VAL A 362 1.08 30.00 -16.91
CA VAL A 362 1.97 29.04 -16.25
C VAL A 362 3.11 29.75 -15.54
N SER A 363 3.70 30.78 -16.17
CA SER A 363 4.79 31.54 -15.56
C SER A 363 4.35 32.33 -14.33
N LEU A 364 3.13 32.87 -14.33
CA LEU A 364 2.54 33.54 -13.16
C LEU A 364 2.35 32.59 -11.98
N LEU A 365 1.95 31.34 -12.22
CA LEU A 365 1.82 30.34 -11.18
C LEU A 365 3.20 29.88 -10.66
N ALA A 366 4.17 29.71 -11.55
CA ALA A 366 5.54 29.34 -11.19
C ALA A 366 6.26 30.42 -10.37
N LEU A 367 5.93 31.70 -10.60
CA LEU A 367 6.55 32.85 -9.90
C LEU A 367 6.41 32.76 -8.38
N ASN A 368 5.25 32.33 -7.87
CA ASN A 368 5.05 32.16 -6.43
C ASN A 368 5.97 31.08 -5.84
N GLY A 369 6.18 29.98 -6.57
CA GLY A 369 7.10 28.91 -6.18
C GLY A 369 8.55 29.38 -6.20
N LEU A 370 8.97 30.08 -7.26
CA LEU A 370 10.32 30.65 -7.37
C LEU A 370 10.59 31.68 -6.27
N PHE A 371 9.65 32.58 -6.01
CA PHE A 371 9.78 33.58 -4.95
C PHE A 371 10.00 32.90 -3.60
N THR A 372 9.21 31.89 -3.26
CA THR A 372 9.34 31.12 -2.01
C THR A 372 10.72 30.46 -1.92
N LEU A 373 11.19 29.85 -3.01
CA LEU A 373 12.52 29.23 -3.08
C LEU A 373 13.66 30.25 -2.87
N ILE A 374 13.55 31.45 -3.45
CA ILE A 374 14.52 32.53 -3.29
C ILE A 374 14.52 33.03 -1.84
N THR A 375 13.34 33.32 -1.28
CA THR A 375 13.22 33.94 0.05
C THR A 375 13.52 32.99 1.20
N GLU A 376 13.09 31.73 1.12
CA GLU A 376 13.17 30.78 2.24
C GLU A 376 14.38 29.84 2.13
N HIS A 377 14.90 29.60 0.92
CA HIS A 377 16.00 28.65 0.69
C HIS A 377 17.29 29.31 0.18
N ASN A 378 17.35 30.64 0.18
CA ASN A 378 18.51 31.48 -0.23
C ASN A 378 19.10 31.00 -1.56
N LEU A 379 18.27 31.00 -2.59
CA LEU A 379 18.68 30.76 -3.96
C LEU A 379 19.09 32.05 -4.66
#